data_AF-A0A6G1YZ53-F1
#
_entry.id   AF-A0A6G1YZ53-F1
#
_cell.length_a   1.000
_cell.length_b   1.000
_cell.length_c   1.000
_cell.angle_alpha   90.00
_cell.angle_beta   90.00
_cell.angle_gamma   90.00
#
_symmetry.space_group_name_H-M   'P 1'
#
loop_
_entity.id
_entity.type
_entity.pdbx_description
1 polymer ?
#
loop_
_entity_poly.entity_id
_entity_poly.type
_entity_poly.pdbx_seq_one_letter_code
_entity_poly.pdbx_strand_id
1 'polypeptide(L)'
;MDRLRELLRENRKQYLLFGLLSLAILGCVGVLTAVTPQVFLPYFGSLHPMLAILGVIALGVVLMTLVLSRGWFAVYTPGPLRERLALTVFLPTLLAVGMVLVDSVAVLPEDINVPVPYSLLFYPTMGYVVEILFHLLPLSLAFLAVPSLAEDSNRSLRLWVVLVAVALLEPAFQLQAGFSGPIPLWATVYVGLNILTINLAQLYLFRRYDFLTMYAFRLVYYLGWHVVWGTVRLGVLF
;
A
#
# COMPACT_ATOMS: atom_id res chain seq x y z
N MET A 1 -30.67 11.84 -7.05
CA MET A 1 -29.83 11.22 -8.10
C MET A 1 -28.93 12.23 -8.81
N ASP A 2 -29.31 13.51 -8.87
CA ASP A 2 -28.56 14.53 -9.63
C ASP A 2 -27.18 14.84 -9.04
N ARG A 3 -27.06 14.90 -7.71
CA ARG A 3 -25.79 15.16 -7.03
C ARG A 3 -24.71 14.09 -7.30
N LEU A 4 -25.10 12.81 -7.41
CA LEU A 4 -24.16 11.73 -7.74
C LEU A 4 -23.70 11.84 -9.19
N ARG A 5 -24.61 12.17 -10.12
CA ARG A 5 -24.27 12.36 -11.54
C ARG A 5 -23.32 13.54 -11.72
N GLU A 6 -23.54 14.62 -11.00
CA GLU A 6 -22.66 15.80 -10.99
C GLU A 6 -21.28 15.44 -10.45
N LEU A 7 -21.21 14.76 -9.30
CA LEU A 7 -19.94 14.29 -8.72
C LEU A 7 -19.15 13.41 -9.70
N LEU A 8 -19.81 12.45 -10.35
CA LEU A 8 -19.22 11.57 -11.35
C LEU A 8 -18.73 12.35 -12.58
N ARG A 9 -19.46 13.39 -13.00
CA ARG A 9 -19.08 14.24 -14.14
C ARG A 9 -17.85 15.08 -13.81
N GLU A 10 -17.84 15.73 -12.65
CA GLU A 10 -16.74 16.57 -12.18
C GLU A 10 -15.46 15.77 -11.95
N ASN A 11 -15.59 14.58 -11.37
CA ASN A 11 -14.47 13.72 -11.02
C ASN A 11 -14.24 12.58 -12.02
N ARG A 12 -14.74 12.70 -13.26
CA ARG A 12 -14.68 11.63 -14.28
C ARG A 12 -13.28 11.05 -14.45
N LYS A 13 -12.26 11.90 -14.49
CA LYS A 13 -10.85 11.47 -14.63
C LYS A 13 -10.37 10.66 -13.42
N GLN A 14 -10.77 11.06 -12.20
CA GLN A 14 -10.40 10.36 -10.96
C GLN A 14 -10.98 8.94 -10.97
N TYR A 15 -12.29 8.82 -11.26
CA TYR A 15 -12.97 7.53 -11.34
C TYR A 15 -12.42 6.65 -12.46
N LEU A 16 -12.11 7.22 -13.62
CA LEU A 16 -11.51 6.46 -14.73
C LEU A 16 -10.15 5.88 -14.32
N LEU A 17 -9.27 6.69 -13.74
CA LEU A 17 -7.93 6.23 -13.32
C LEU A 17 -8.02 5.15 -12.23
N PHE A 18 -8.87 5.35 -11.22
CA PHE A 18 -9.07 4.37 -10.16
C PHE A 18 -9.69 3.07 -10.69
N GLY A 19 -10.65 3.18 -11.62
CA GLY A 19 -11.28 2.04 -12.28
C GLY A 19 -10.29 1.24 -13.14
N LEU A 20 -9.45 1.91 -13.94
CA LEU A 20 -8.41 1.26 -14.73
C LEU A 20 -7.39 0.56 -13.84
N LEU A 21 -6.95 1.18 -12.75
CA LEU A 21 -6.08 0.54 -11.78
C LEU A 21 -6.75 -0.70 -11.18
N SER A 22 -8.01 -0.58 -10.72
CA SER A 22 -8.78 -1.70 -10.15
C SER A 22 -8.91 -2.87 -11.14
N LEU A 23 -9.16 -2.58 -12.42
CA LEU A 23 -9.22 -3.59 -13.48
C LEU A 23 -7.87 -4.28 -13.72
N ALA A 24 -6.76 -3.51 -13.70
CA ALA A 24 -5.43 -4.08 -13.82
C ALA A 24 -5.11 -5.03 -12.65
N ILE A 25 -5.47 -4.64 -11.41
CA ILE A 25 -5.32 -5.49 -10.22
C ILE A 25 -6.19 -6.75 -10.32
N LEU A 26 -7.44 -6.61 -10.78
CA LEU A 26 -8.32 -7.76 -10.99
C LEU A 26 -7.75 -8.73 -12.04
N GLY A 27 -7.13 -8.21 -13.10
CA GLY A 27 -6.41 -9.01 -14.09
C GLY A 27 -5.22 -9.76 -13.48
N CYS A 28 -4.40 -9.08 -12.68
CA CYS A 28 -3.26 -9.69 -11.97
C CYS A 28 -3.73 -10.87 -11.08
N VAL A 29 -4.78 -10.66 -10.29
CA VAL A 29 -5.36 -11.68 -9.41
C VAL A 29 -5.99 -12.80 -10.20
N GLY A 30 -6.68 -12.50 -11.30
CA GLY A 30 -7.29 -13.52 -12.16
C GLY A 30 -6.25 -14.47 -12.72
N VAL A 31 -5.13 -13.94 -13.23
CA VAL A 31 -4.00 -14.74 -13.71
C VAL A 31 -3.41 -15.58 -12.58
N LEU A 32 -3.09 -14.97 -11.43
CA LEU A 32 -2.50 -15.70 -10.31
C LEU A 32 -3.45 -16.74 -9.71
N THR A 33 -4.75 -16.49 -9.66
CA THR A 33 -5.74 -17.46 -9.18
C THR A 33 -5.85 -18.66 -10.12
N ALA A 34 -5.69 -18.45 -11.43
CA ALA A 34 -5.73 -19.53 -12.42
C ALA A 34 -4.45 -20.38 -12.41
N VAL A 35 -3.28 -19.77 -12.15
CA VAL A 35 -1.98 -20.44 -12.25
C VAL A 35 -1.49 -20.94 -10.89
N THR A 36 -1.56 -20.11 -9.85
CA THR A 36 -1.01 -20.40 -8.51
C THR A 36 -1.84 -19.75 -7.38
N PRO A 37 -3.08 -20.22 -7.13
CA PRO A 37 -3.95 -19.62 -6.09
C PRO A 37 -3.38 -19.68 -4.67
N GLN A 38 -2.38 -20.52 -4.43
CA GLN A 38 -1.75 -20.78 -3.12
C GLN A 38 -0.98 -19.56 -2.60
N VAL A 39 -0.51 -18.68 -3.49
CA VAL A 39 0.21 -17.45 -3.10
C VAL A 39 -0.65 -16.52 -2.24
N PHE A 40 -1.98 -16.63 -2.33
CA PHE A 40 -2.92 -15.83 -1.54
C PHE A 40 -3.39 -16.51 -0.26
N LEU A 41 -3.15 -17.81 -0.09
CA LEU A 41 -3.62 -18.59 1.06
C LEU A 41 -3.21 -17.99 2.41
N PRO A 42 -1.96 -17.50 2.61
CA PRO A 42 -1.57 -16.90 3.88
C PRO A 42 -2.34 -15.62 4.23
N TYR A 43 -2.91 -14.95 3.23
CA TYR A 43 -3.51 -13.61 3.37
C TYR A 43 -5.04 -13.66 3.41
N PHE A 44 -5.65 -14.50 2.59
CA PHE A 44 -7.11 -14.62 2.48
C PHE A 44 -7.66 -15.90 3.12
N GLY A 45 -6.80 -16.81 3.58
CA GLY A 45 -7.21 -18.08 4.13
C GLY A 45 -8.04 -18.88 3.12
N SER A 46 -9.17 -19.41 3.56
CA SER A 46 -10.08 -20.19 2.69
C SER A 46 -10.93 -19.34 1.74
N LEU A 47 -10.86 -18.00 1.82
CA LEU A 47 -11.62 -17.13 0.92
C LEU A 47 -11.04 -17.18 -0.50
N HIS A 48 -11.93 -17.27 -1.49
CA HIS A 48 -11.52 -17.25 -2.90
C HIS A 48 -10.85 -15.89 -3.23
N PRO A 49 -9.61 -15.84 -3.77
CA PRO A 49 -8.87 -14.60 -3.93
C PRO A 49 -9.59 -13.54 -4.78
N MET A 50 -10.26 -13.96 -5.86
CA MET A 50 -11.07 -13.05 -6.67
C MET A 50 -12.20 -12.38 -5.88
N LEU A 51 -12.88 -13.11 -4.99
CA LEU A 51 -13.96 -12.56 -4.19
C LEU A 51 -13.44 -11.57 -3.15
N ALA A 52 -12.30 -11.89 -2.50
CA ALA A 52 -11.64 -10.99 -1.57
C ALA A 52 -11.26 -9.67 -2.26
N ILE A 53 -10.64 -9.74 -3.43
CA ILE A 53 -10.22 -8.55 -4.19
C ILE A 53 -11.40 -7.74 -4.73
N LEU A 54 -12.46 -8.39 -5.20
CA LEU A 54 -13.70 -7.69 -5.58
C LEU A 54 -14.31 -6.94 -4.39
N GLY A 55 -14.28 -7.53 -3.19
CA GLY A 55 -14.69 -6.87 -1.95
C GLY A 55 -13.83 -5.64 -1.64
N VAL A 56 -12.51 -5.76 -1.75
CA VAL A 56 -11.57 -4.65 -1.55
C VAL A 56 -11.76 -3.54 -2.59
N ILE A 57 -12.00 -3.88 -3.86
CA ILE A 57 -12.29 -2.91 -4.93
C ILE A 57 -13.60 -2.19 -4.64
N ALA A 58 -14.67 -2.91 -4.29
CA ALA A 58 -15.96 -2.32 -3.96
C ALA A 58 -15.83 -1.34 -2.77
N LEU A 59 -15.14 -1.75 -1.72
CA LEU A 59 -14.82 -0.89 -0.58
C LEU A 59 -14.01 0.35 -1.02
N GLY A 60 -12.97 0.14 -1.83
CA GLY A 60 -12.14 1.20 -2.38
C GLY A 60 -12.95 2.23 -3.18
N VAL A 61 -13.90 1.79 -4.01
CA VAL A 61 -14.79 2.69 -4.77
C VAL A 61 -15.69 3.51 -3.83
N VAL A 62 -16.24 2.89 -2.79
CA VAL A 62 -17.07 3.59 -1.78
C VAL A 62 -16.24 4.66 -1.07
N LEU A 63 -15.07 4.29 -0.55
CA LEU A 63 -14.18 5.20 0.16
C LEU A 63 -13.65 6.31 -0.76
N MET A 64 -13.30 5.98 -2.00
CA MET A 64 -12.81 6.95 -2.96
C MET A 64 -13.91 7.96 -3.32
N THR A 65 -15.15 7.51 -3.51
CA THR A 65 -16.32 8.38 -3.71
C THR A 65 -16.51 9.32 -2.51
N LEU A 66 -16.38 8.78 -1.29
CA LEU A 66 -16.48 9.57 -0.06
C LEU A 66 -15.42 10.67 -0.03
N VAL A 67 -14.13 10.33 -0.16
CA VAL A 67 -13.04 11.32 -0.04
C VAL A 67 -13.07 12.35 -1.17
N LEU A 68 -13.45 11.95 -2.40
CA LEU A 68 -13.63 12.86 -3.53
C LEU A 68 -14.82 13.81 -3.31
N SER A 69 -15.95 13.31 -2.80
CA SER A 69 -17.14 14.13 -2.52
C SER A 69 -16.91 15.22 -1.47
N ARG A 70 -15.86 15.06 -0.66
CA ARG A 70 -15.45 16.00 0.38
C ARG A 70 -14.22 16.83 -0.01
N GLY A 71 -13.62 16.55 -1.16
CA GLY A 71 -12.36 17.18 -1.59
C GLY A 71 -11.17 16.90 -0.66
N TRP A 72 -11.22 15.81 0.11
CA TRP A 72 -10.18 15.47 1.09
C TRP A 72 -8.91 14.95 0.42
N PHE A 73 -9.09 14.10 -0.60
CA PHE A 73 -8.00 13.47 -1.35
C PHE A 73 -8.39 13.30 -2.81
N ALA A 74 -7.37 13.08 -3.66
CA ALA A 74 -7.53 12.78 -5.07
C ALA A 74 -6.85 11.46 -5.45
N VAL A 75 -7.34 10.82 -6.50
CA VAL A 75 -6.66 9.66 -7.11
C VAL A 75 -5.39 10.11 -7.83
N TYR A 76 -5.49 11.22 -8.56
CA TYR A 76 -4.38 11.83 -9.28
C TYR A 76 -4.53 13.35 -9.32
N THR A 77 -3.46 14.05 -8.95
CA THR A 77 -3.32 15.49 -9.09
C THR A 77 -2.28 15.74 -10.19
N PRO A 78 -2.52 16.59 -11.19
CA PRO A 78 -1.46 16.98 -12.13
C PRO A 78 -0.35 17.78 -11.42
N GLY A 79 0.91 17.58 -11.79
CA GLY A 79 2.03 18.36 -11.23
C GLY A 79 3.38 17.99 -11.83
N PRO A 80 4.44 18.73 -11.51
CA PRO A 80 5.77 18.48 -12.03
C PRO A 80 6.32 17.14 -11.52
N LEU A 81 6.68 16.25 -12.44
CA LEU A 81 7.18 14.92 -12.13
C LEU A 81 8.43 14.94 -11.24
N ARG A 82 9.31 15.95 -11.43
CA ARG A 82 10.56 16.09 -10.67
C ARG A 82 10.36 16.19 -9.16
N GLU A 83 9.32 16.90 -8.71
CA GLU A 83 9.02 17.04 -7.27
C GLU A 83 8.57 15.72 -6.64
N ARG A 84 7.96 14.84 -7.44
CA ARG A 84 7.47 13.53 -6.99
C ARG A 84 8.57 12.48 -7.03
N LEU A 85 9.39 12.48 -8.07
CA LEU A 85 10.41 11.44 -8.28
C LEU A 85 11.36 11.29 -7.10
N ALA A 86 11.81 12.39 -6.50
CA ALA A 86 12.71 12.32 -5.35
C ALA A 86 12.08 11.53 -4.19
N LEU A 87 10.83 11.83 -3.82
CA LEU A 87 10.19 11.14 -2.70
C LEU A 87 9.61 9.77 -3.08
N THR A 88 9.12 9.61 -4.32
CA THR A 88 8.48 8.37 -4.79
C THR A 88 9.46 7.31 -5.27
N VAL A 89 10.71 7.69 -5.60
CA VAL A 89 11.73 6.74 -6.06
C VAL A 89 12.90 6.65 -5.09
N PHE A 90 13.56 7.76 -4.76
CA PHE A 90 14.80 7.71 -3.98
C PHE A 90 14.57 7.22 -2.54
N LEU A 91 13.57 7.76 -1.84
CA LEU A 91 13.26 7.33 -0.47
C LEU A 91 12.89 5.84 -0.35
N PRO A 92 11.94 5.28 -1.14
CA PRO A 92 11.61 3.86 -1.04
C PRO A 92 12.78 2.98 -1.49
N THR A 93 13.60 3.40 -2.45
CA THR A 93 14.84 2.69 -2.79
C THR A 93 15.81 2.66 -1.60
N LEU A 94 16.01 3.77 -0.89
CA LEU A 94 16.87 3.81 0.29
C LEU A 94 16.36 2.88 1.40
N LEU A 95 15.05 2.87 1.65
CA LEU A 95 14.42 1.98 2.63
C LEU A 95 14.56 0.50 2.21
N ALA A 96 14.41 0.19 0.92
CA ALA A 96 14.64 -1.16 0.40
C ALA A 96 16.09 -1.59 0.59
N VAL A 97 17.07 -0.73 0.29
CA VAL A 97 18.50 -0.99 0.56
C VAL A 97 18.75 -1.24 2.04
N GLY A 98 18.13 -0.46 2.94
CA GLY A 98 18.21 -0.71 4.38
C GLY A 98 17.75 -2.11 4.77
N MET A 99 16.63 -2.57 4.22
CA MET A 99 16.13 -3.94 4.43
C MET A 99 17.05 -5.02 3.86
N VAL A 100 17.62 -4.81 2.67
CA VAL A 100 18.62 -5.71 2.07
C VAL A 100 19.80 -5.90 3.01
N LEU A 101 20.32 -4.81 3.59
CA LEU A 101 21.43 -4.86 4.54
C LEU A 101 21.07 -5.63 5.81
N VAL A 102 19.87 -5.40 6.35
CA VAL A 102 19.39 -6.13 7.53
C VAL A 102 19.24 -7.61 7.25
N ASP A 103 18.66 -7.98 6.12
CA ASP A 103 18.49 -9.38 5.73
C ASP A 103 19.82 -10.09 5.45
N SER A 104 20.81 -9.37 4.92
CA SER A 104 22.17 -9.90 4.71
C SER A 104 22.88 -10.28 6.02
N VAL A 105 22.42 -9.76 7.16
CA VAL A 105 22.99 -10.04 8.49
C VAL A 105 22.09 -10.97 9.31
N ALA A 106 20.79 -10.70 9.33
CA ALA A 106 19.81 -11.46 10.11
C ALA A 106 19.39 -12.77 9.45
N VAL A 107 19.51 -12.86 8.12
CA VAL A 107 19.02 -13.95 7.25
C VAL A 107 17.57 -14.29 7.59
N LEU A 108 16.65 -13.46 7.11
CA LEU A 108 15.21 -13.69 7.28
C LEU A 108 14.79 -15.01 6.60
N PRO A 109 13.63 -15.59 6.94
CA PRO A 109 13.20 -16.86 6.33
C PRO A 109 13.16 -16.83 4.79
N GLU A 110 13.50 -17.96 4.17
CA GLU A 110 13.61 -18.10 2.70
C GLU A 110 12.29 -17.75 1.99
N ASP A 111 11.16 -18.11 2.61
CA ASP A 111 9.80 -17.98 2.08
C ASP A 111 9.14 -16.61 2.34
N ILE A 112 9.88 -15.62 2.86
CA ILE A 112 9.36 -14.27 3.13
C ILE A 112 8.97 -13.50 1.84
N ASN A 113 9.45 -13.95 0.67
CA ASN A 113 9.13 -13.32 -0.61
C ASN A 113 8.48 -14.32 -1.57
N VAL A 114 7.50 -13.85 -2.33
CA VAL A 114 6.92 -14.61 -3.44
C VAL A 114 7.96 -14.69 -4.55
N PRO A 115 8.22 -15.87 -5.14
CA PRO A 115 9.22 -16.00 -6.20
C PRO A 115 8.75 -15.39 -7.54
N VAL A 116 9.71 -15.01 -8.38
CA VAL A 116 9.48 -14.65 -9.79
C VAL A 116 9.04 -15.90 -10.56
N PRO A 117 8.07 -15.81 -11.49
CA PRO A 117 7.44 -14.60 -12.03
C PRO A 117 6.21 -14.10 -11.26
N TYR A 118 5.72 -14.86 -10.28
CA TYR A 118 4.45 -14.58 -9.59
C TYR A 118 4.48 -13.26 -8.81
N SER A 119 5.63 -12.91 -8.26
CA SER A 119 5.88 -11.66 -7.52
C SER A 119 5.48 -10.40 -8.30
N LEU A 120 5.68 -10.39 -9.62
CA LEU A 120 5.38 -9.24 -10.48
C LEU A 120 3.89 -8.87 -10.52
N LEU A 121 3.01 -9.86 -10.34
CA LEU A 121 1.56 -9.67 -10.29
C LEU A 121 1.05 -9.60 -8.85
N PHE A 122 1.72 -10.31 -7.95
CA PHE A 122 1.34 -10.44 -6.55
C PHE A 122 1.55 -9.14 -5.78
N TYR A 123 2.72 -8.52 -5.88
CA TYR A 123 3.05 -7.34 -5.10
C TYR A 123 2.26 -6.09 -5.47
N PRO A 124 1.95 -5.81 -6.76
CA PRO A 124 0.98 -4.77 -7.07
C PRO A 124 -0.40 -5.04 -6.47
N THR A 125 -0.87 -6.27 -6.58
CA THR A 125 -2.16 -6.68 -5.99
C THR A 125 -2.19 -6.42 -4.48
N MET A 126 -1.22 -6.95 -3.74
CA MET A 126 -1.20 -6.80 -2.29
C MET A 126 -0.91 -5.37 -1.87
N GLY A 127 -0.10 -4.63 -2.63
CA GLY A 127 0.09 -3.20 -2.40
C GLY A 127 -1.24 -2.45 -2.46
N TYR A 128 -2.07 -2.73 -3.48
CA TYR A 128 -3.40 -2.14 -3.61
C TYR A 128 -4.29 -2.51 -2.43
N VAL A 129 -4.32 -3.79 -2.02
CA VAL A 129 -5.07 -4.24 -0.84
C VAL A 129 -4.67 -3.46 0.40
N VAL A 130 -3.36 -3.35 0.65
CA VAL A 130 -2.86 -2.68 1.85
C VAL A 130 -3.15 -1.18 1.80
N GLU A 131 -3.06 -0.51 0.63
CA GLU A 131 -3.46 0.91 0.52
C GLU A 131 -4.93 1.13 0.88
N ILE A 132 -5.81 0.25 0.43
CA ILE A 132 -7.25 0.40 0.73
C ILE A 132 -7.52 0.12 2.21
N LEU A 133 -7.00 -0.98 2.75
CA LEU A 133 -7.35 -1.46 4.09
C LEU A 133 -6.61 -0.74 5.22
N PHE A 134 -5.33 -0.43 5.05
CA PHE A 134 -4.49 0.16 6.10
C PHE A 134 -4.28 1.66 5.97
N HIS A 135 -4.64 2.27 4.84
CA HIS A 135 -4.53 3.72 4.66
C HIS A 135 -5.87 4.37 4.37
N LEU A 136 -6.49 4.07 3.22
CA LEU A 136 -7.69 4.78 2.77
C LEU A 136 -8.88 4.58 3.72
N LEU A 137 -9.14 3.34 4.14
CA LEU A 137 -10.21 3.01 5.08
C LEU A 137 -10.05 3.71 6.43
N PRO A 138 -8.97 3.48 7.21
CA PRO A 138 -8.86 4.06 8.54
C PRO A 138 -8.77 5.59 8.50
N LEU A 139 -8.15 6.17 7.47
CA LEU A 139 -8.11 7.63 7.31
C LEU A 139 -9.49 8.21 7.01
N SER A 140 -10.27 7.55 6.14
CA SER A 140 -11.65 7.96 5.86
C SER A 140 -12.54 7.88 7.10
N LEU A 141 -12.40 6.81 7.89
CA LEU A 141 -13.12 6.65 9.14
C LEU A 141 -12.74 7.73 10.16
N ALA A 142 -11.46 8.05 10.30
CA ALA A 142 -10.99 9.11 11.18
C ALA A 142 -11.58 10.48 10.80
N PHE A 143 -11.62 10.79 9.50
CA PHE A 143 -12.18 12.05 9.02
C PHE A 143 -13.70 12.11 9.10
N LEU A 144 -14.39 10.96 8.99
CA LEU A 144 -15.83 10.91 9.27
C LEU A 144 -16.13 11.12 10.75
N ALA A 145 -15.35 10.52 11.64
CA ALA A 145 -15.53 10.63 13.08
C ALA A 145 -15.22 12.05 13.59
N VAL A 146 -14.21 12.70 13.02
CA VAL A 146 -13.79 14.05 13.40
C VAL A 146 -13.56 14.89 12.14
N PRO A 147 -14.62 15.45 11.54
CA PRO A 147 -14.53 16.21 10.28
C PRO A 147 -13.56 17.39 10.30
N SER A 148 -13.38 18.02 11.47
CA SER A 148 -12.43 19.13 11.67
C SER A 148 -10.97 18.75 11.43
N LEU A 149 -10.63 17.45 11.41
CA LEU A 149 -9.30 16.97 11.01
C LEU A 149 -8.98 17.22 9.53
N ALA A 150 -10.01 17.30 8.69
CA ALA A 150 -9.84 17.46 7.25
C ALA A 150 -9.79 18.93 6.80
N GLU A 151 -10.29 19.86 7.63
CA GLU A 151 -10.44 21.28 7.28
C GLU A 151 -9.14 22.08 7.42
N ASP A 152 -8.24 21.71 8.35
CA ASP A 152 -7.00 22.46 8.62
C ASP A 152 -5.75 21.73 8.10
N SER A 153 -5.47 21.97 6.83
CA SER A 153 -4.56 21.17 6.01
C SER A 153 -3.07 21.26 6.37
N ASN A 154 -2.61 22.35 6.97
CA ASN A 154 -1.21 22.74 6.74
C ASN A 154 -0.27 22.59 7.93
N ARG A 155 -0.73 22.14 9.12
CA ARG A 155 0.12 21.78 10.29
C ARG A 155 -0.62 21.37 11.57
N SER A 156 -1.93 21.09 11.54
CA SER A 156 -2.63 20.74 12.78
C SER A 156 -2.00 19.47 13.38
N LEU A 157 -1.46 19.57 14.60
CA LEU A 157 -0.90 18.44 15.36
C LEU A 157 -1.86 17.24 15.36
N ARG A 158 -3.17 17.52 15.37
CA ARG A 158 -4.25 16.53 15.30
C ARG A 158 -4.19 15.65 14.04
N LEU A 159 -3.89 16.23 12.87
CA LEU A 159 -3.75 15.49 11.63
C LEU A 159 -2.55 14.53 11.72
N TRP A 160 -1.41 15.01 12.21
CA TRP A 160 -0.22 14.17 12.37
C TRP A 160 -0.43 13.02 13.34
N VAL A 161 -1.14 13.25 14.45
CA VAL A 161 -1.53 12.17 15.37
C VAL A 161 -2.34 11.10 14.65
N VAL A 162 -3.29 11.49 13.80
CA VAL A 162 -4.09 10.54 13.00
C VAL A 162 -3.22 9.80 11.99
N LEU A 163 -2.35 10.50 11.25
CA LEU A 163 -1.45 9.84 10.28
C LEU A 163 -0.52 8.83 10.97
N VAL A 164 0.03 9.17 12.14
CA VAL A 164 0.86 8.26 12.93
C VAL A 164 0.05 7.06 13.42
N ALA A 165 -1.15 7.29 13.95
CA ALA A 165 -2.03 6.21 14.40
C ALA A 165 -2.39 5.24 13.26
N VAL A 166 -2.70 5.77 12.07
CA VAL A 166 -2.98 4.96 10.88
C VAL A 166 -1.73 4.21 10.42
N ALA A 167 -0.57 4.87 10.37
CA ALA A 167 0.68 4.25 9.92
C ALA A 167 1.13 3.07 10.80
N LEU A 168 0.74 3.06 12.08
CA LEU A 168 1.03 1.99 13.04
C LEU A 168 0.20 0.71 12.82
N LEU A 169 -0.90 0.76 12.07
CA LEU A 169 -1.80 -0.39 11.92
C LEU A 169 -1.14 -1.57 11.21
N GLU A 170 -0.48 -1.33 10.08
CA GLU A 170 0.21 -2.39 9.32
C GLU A 170 1.39 -3.01 10.07
N PRO A 171 2.35 -2.26 10.68
CA PRO A 171 3.43 -2.89 11.43
C PRO A 171 2.90 -3.66 12.64
N ALA A 172 1.86 -3.16 13.33
CA ALA A 172 1.23 -3.91 14.42
C ALA A 172 0.65 -5.25 13.92
N PHE A 173 -0.05 -5.22 12.77
CA PHE A 173 -0.61 -6.41 12.15
C PHE A 173 0.48 -7.39 11.68
N GLN A 174 1.50 -6.92 10.96
CA GLN A 174 2.55 -7.78 10.40
C GLN A 174 3.44 -8.39 11.48
N LEU A 175 3.79 -7.62 12.52
CA LEU A 175 4.58 -8.15 13.64
C LEU A 175 3.80 -9.18 14.46
N GLN A 176 2.47 -9.05 14.54
CA GLN A 176 1.62 -10.06 15.19
C GLN A 176 1.47 -11.32 14.33
N ALA A 177 1.40 -11.19 13.01
CA ALA A 177 1.36 -12.33 12.09
C ALA A 177 2.65 -13.17 12.18
N GLY A 178 3.77 -12.53 12.49
CA GLY A 178 5.04 -13.19 12.76
C GLY A 178 5.76 -13.64 11.49
N PHE A 179 6.87 -14.35 11.70
CA PHE A 179 7.71 -14.92 10.65
C PHE A 179 7.57 -16.45 10.67
N SER A 180 7.78 -17.09 9.53
CA SER A 180 7.78 -18.55 9.39
C SER A 180 8.89 -19.24 10.18
N GLY A 181 9.94 -18.50 10.56
CA GLY A 181 11.06 -18.98 11.36
C GLY A 181 11.50 -17.99 12.44
N PRO A 182 12.36 -18.44 13.39
CA PRO A 182 12.88 -17.59 14.44
C PRO A 182 13.79 -16.51 13.84
N ILE A 183 13.56 -15.25 14.23
CA ILE A 183 14.42 -14.13 13.86
C ILE A 183 14.90 -13.37 15.11
N PRO A 184 16.09 -12.77 15.07
CA PRO A 184 16.57 -11.94 16.17
C PRO A 184 15.62 -10.76 16.47
N LEU A 185 15.39 -10.47 17.75
CA LEU A 185 14.49 -9.38 18.17
C LEU A 185 14.84 -8.03 17.54
N TRP A 186 16.14 -7.72 17.40
CA TRP A 186 16.58 -6.47 16.80
C TRP A 186 16.14 -6.35 15.33
N ALA A 187 16.12 -7.47 14.58
CA ALA A 187 15.68 -7.50 13.19
C ALA A 187 14.16 -7.33 13.11
N THR A 188 13.40 -7.96 14.02
CA THR A 188 11.95 -7.76 14.17
C THR A 188 11.62 -6.29 14.42
N VAL A 189 12.32 -5.64 15.35
CA VAL A 189 12.14 -4.22 15.66
C VAL A 189 12.47 -3.36 14.45
N TYR A 190 13.57 -3.65 13.75
CA TYR A 190 13.93 -2.92 12.53
C TYR A 190 12.85 -3.04 11.45
N VAL A 191 12.36 -4.25 11.17
CA VAL A 191 11.28 -4.49 10.20
C VAL A 191 10.06 -3.63 10.55
N GLY A 192 9.64 -3.64 11.81
CA GLY A 192 8.52 -2.81 12.29
C GLY A 192 8.74 -1.31 12.07
N LEU A 193 9.92 -0.80 12.41
CA LEU A 193 10.29 0.60 12.22
C LEU A 193 10.38 0.98 10.73
N ASN A 194 10.87 0.07 9.89
CA ASN A 194 10.95 0.29 8.46
C ASN A 194 9.55 0.35 7.84
N ILE A 195 8.64 -0.57 8.18
CA ILE A 195 7.24 -0.54 7.74
C ILE A 195 6.55 0.75 8.22
N LEU A 196 6.75 1.14 9.48
CA LEU A 196 6.20 2.40 10.01
C LEU A 196 6.70 3.61 9.21
N THR A 197 7.98 3.64 8.87
CA THR A 197 8.59 4.73 8.09
C THR A 197 8.01 4.79 6.68
N ILE A 198 7.87 3.64 6.02
CA ILE A 198 7.20 3.49 4.72
C ILE A 198 5.79 4.06 4.80
N ASN A 199 5.00 3.64 5.78
CA ASN A 199 3.59 4.05 5.89
C ASN A 199 3.42 5.53 6.22
N LEU A 200 4.28 6.10 7.07
CA LEU A 200 4.30 7.54 7.32
C LEU A 200 4.64 8.32 6.04
N ALA A 201 5.64 7.88 5.28
CA ALA A 201 5.99 8.49 4.00
C ALA A 201 4.84 8.38 2.98
N GLN A 202 4.18 7.23 2.91
CA GLN A 202 3.04 6.98 2.04
C GLN A 202 1.84 7.88 2.38
N LEU A 203 1.45 7.97 3.64
CA LEU A 203 0.38 8.86 4.09
C LEU A 203 0.72 10.33 3.85
N TYR A 204 1.97 10.72 4.07
CA TYR A 204 2.47 12.06 3.72
C TYR A 204 2.33 12.33 2.21
N LEU A 205 2.76 11.39 1.36
CA LEU A 205 2.64 11.50 -0.09
C LEU A 205 1.19 11.54 -0.56
N PHE A 206 0.31 10.74 0.04
CA PHE A 206 -1.11 10.75 -0.27
C PHE A 206 -1.73 12.10 0.04
N ARG A 207 -1.38 12.66 1.20
CA ARG A 207 -1.84 13.98 1.62
C ARG A 207 -1.29 15.10 0.75
N ARG A 208 -0.02 15.01 0.36
CA ARG A 208 0.71 16.06 -0.37
C ARG A 208 0.41 16.06 -1.86
N TYR A 209 0.18 14.88 -2.45
CA TYR A 209 0.04 14.67 -3.88
C TYR A 209 -1.27 13.98 -4.22
N ASP A 210 -1.33 12.64 -4.12
CA ASP A 210 -2.48 11.81 -4.51
C ASP A 210 -2.25 10.31 -4.22
N PHE A 211 -3.30 9.51 -4.41
CA PHE A 211 -3.29 8.07 -4.19
C PHE A 211 -2.28 7.34 -5.08
N LEU A 212 -2.19 7.69 -6.37
CA LEU A 212 -1.28 7.03 -7.29
C LEU A 212 0.19 7.24 -6.91
N THR A 213 0.53 8.42 -6.41
CA THR A 213 1.88 8.74 -5.92
C THR A 213 2.24 7.90 -4.69
N MET A 214 1.30 7.77 -3.75
CA MET A 214 1.44 6.88 -2.58
C MET A 214 1.62 5.42 -2.98
N TYR A 215 0.80 4.94 -3.93
CA TYR A 215 0.85 3.57 -4.40
C TYR A 215 2.13 3.28 -5.18
N ALA A 216 2.58 4.20 -6.05
CA ALA A 216 3.83 4.07 -6.78
C ALA A 216 5.05 3.99 -5.85
N PHE A 217 5.07 4.74 -4.74
CA PHE A 217 6.12 4.64 -3.73
C PHE A 217 6.28 3.21 -3.22
N ARG A 218 5.16 2.55 -2.90
CA ARG A 218 5.16 1.16 -2.45
C ARG A 218 5.60 0.19 -3.54
N LEU A 219 5.18 0.41 -4.78
CA LEU A 219 5.63 -0.43 -5.90
C LEU A 219 7.14 -0.34 -6.11
N VAL A 220 7.75 0.84 -5.96
CA VAL A 220 9.22 0.98 -6.03
C VAL A 220 9.91 0.22 -4.90
N TYR A 221 9.40 0.34 -3.67
CA TYR A 221 9.92 -0.41 -2.53
C TYR A 221 9.79 -1.93 -2.75
N TYR A 222 8.62 -2.39 -3.20
CA TYR A 222 8.36 -3.81 -3.51
C TYR A 222 9.25 -4.34 -4.62
N LEU A 223 9.50 -3.55 -5.67
CA LEU A 223 10.41 -3.94 -6.74
C LEU A 223 11.83 -4.17 -6.19
N GLY A 224 12.35 -3.26 -5.37
CA GLY A 224 13.69 -3.39 -4.80
C GLY A 224 13.82 -4.54 -3.80
N TRP A 225 12.97 -4.51 -2.76
CA TRP A 225 13.03 -5.45 -1.64
C TRP A 225 12.46 -6.82 -1.99
N HIS A 226 11.23 -6.89 -2.47
CA HIS A 226 10.55 -8.18 -2.63
C HIS A 226 10.84 -8.89 -3.95
N VAL A 227 11.07 -8.15 -5.05
CA VAL A 227 11.28 -8.77 -6.37
C VAL A 227 12.77 -8.95 -6.64
N VAL A 228 13.53 -7.87 -6.69
CA VAL A 228 14.96 -7.91 -7.03
C VAL A 228 15.74 -8.64 -5.95
N TRP A 229 15.71 -8.15 -4.71
CA TRP A 229 16.43 -8.81 -3.62
C TRP A 229 15.82 -10.17 -3.26
N GLY A 230 14.48 -10.29 -3.24
CA GLY A 230 13.81 -11.58 -3.04
C GLY A 230 14.25 -12.69 -4.00
N THR A 231 14.67 -12.33 -5.22
CA THR A 231 15.28 -13.29 -6.16
C THR A 231 16.76 -13.52 -5.87
N VAL A 232 17.54 -12.46 -5.65
CA VAL A 232 19.00 -12.54 -5.45
C VAL A 232 19.37 -13.27 -4.17
N ARG A 233 18.65 -13.01 -3.07
CA ARG A 233 18.95 -13.55 -1.75
C ARG A 233 18.96 -15.08 -1.70
N LEU A 234 18.13 -15.74 -2.53
CA LEU A 234 18.02 -17.19 -2.57
C LEU A 234 19.29 -17.89 -3.05
N GLY A 235 20.13 -17.22 -3.84
CA GLY A 235 21.41 -17.77 -4.28
C GLY A 235 22.63 -17.25 -3.52
N VAL A 236 22.44 -16.27 -2.63
CA VAL A 236 23.52 -15.61 -1.90
C VAL A 236 23.50 -15.98 -0.41
N LEU A 237 22.31 -16.14 0.17
CA LEU A 237 22.12 -16.41 1.60
C LEU A 237 21.75 -17.87 1.91
N PHE A 238 21.30 -18.63 0.91
CA PHE A 238 20.83 -20.02 1.01
C PHE A 238 21.54 -20.88 -0.05
#